data_AF-A0A809SAD3-F1
#
_entry.id   AF-A0A809SAD3-F1
#
_cell.length_a   1.000
_cell.length_b   1.000
_cell.length_c   1.000
_cell.angle_alpha   90.00
_cell.angle_beta   90.00
_cell.angle_gamma   90.00
#
_symmetry.space_group_name_H-M   'P 1'
#
loop_
_entity.id
_entity.type
_entity.pdbx_description
1 polymer ?
#
loop_
_entity_poly.entity_id
_entity_poly.type
_entity_poly.pdbx_seq_one_letter_code
_entity_poly.pdbx_strand_id
1 'polypeptide(L)'
;MLTGEKTLLGTVGSNAGTTGGLAYDRANDVIYLTSTSLDSLFTLDLNTFTATLLGPYGDSSVVMHGLEYDSSTGTLYGASSHNNGLYRLDKTNGAATLIGTSGLSSFTNLGYDSANDIMYATNSGADSFYTMDRSNGATTLIGPLINSTNPNSLAYNSDNGKLYMADNSTDKLYTMNVATGEAVEVGSMGTGNVLGLMYYNPVPEPATLAILGTGLAFLARRRK
;
A
#
# COMPACT_ATOMS: atom_id res chain seq x y z
N MET A 1 1.97 8.18 -15.06
CA MET A 1 2.10 9.42 -14.26
C MET A 1 3.41 10.09 -14.62
N LEU A 2 3.42 11.38 -14.98
CA LEU A 2 4.61 12.08 -15.50
C LEU A 2 5.06 13.28 -14.65
N THR A 3 4.33 13.68 -13.60
CA THR A 3 4.56 14.98 -12.95
C THR A 3 4.75 14.95 -11.43
N GLY A 4 4.38 13.86 -10.73
CA GLY A 4 4.38 13.79 -9.26
C GLY A 4 3.28 14.61 -8.57
N GLU A 5 2.56 15.45 -9.31
CA GLU A 5 1.55 16.37 -8.79
C GLU A 5 0.40 15.64 -8.07
N LYS A 6 0.01 16.16 -6.90
CA LYS A 6 -1.11 15.63 -6.10
C LYS A 6 -2.40 16.37 -6.46
N THR A 7 -3.49 15.62 -6.64
CA THR A 7 -4.85 16.18 -6.67
C THR A 7 -5.57 15.72 -5.41
N LEU A 8 -6.11 16.67 -4.64
CA LEU A 8 -6.92 16.34 -3.46
C LEU A 8 -8.25 15.72 -3.92
N LEU A 9 -8.51 14.48 -3.52
CA LEU A 9 -9.77 13.79 -3.79
C LEU A 9 -10.78 14.00 -2.66
N GLY A 10 -10.30 14.01 -1.41
CA GLY A 10 -11.11 14.21 -0.22
C GLY A 10 -10.28 14.11 1.06
N THR A 11 -10.94 14.31 2.20
CA THR A 11 -10.31 14.25 3.52
C THR A 11 -10.85 13.06 4.28
N VAL A 12 -9.96 12.18 4.73
CA VAL A 12 -10.33 11.03 5.56
C VAL A 12 -10.90 11.52 6.89
N GLY A 13 -11.98 10.89 7.35
CA GLY A 13 -12.61 11.21 8.63
C GLY A 13 -11.64 11.14 9.81
N SER A 14 -11.78 12.08 10.76
CA SER A 14 -10.89 12.17 11.94
C SER A 14 -10.98 10.96 12.87
N ASN A 15 -11.95 10.08 12.68
CA ASN A 15 -12.12 8.84 13.43
C ASN A 15 -10.97 7.83 13.19
N ALA A 16 -10.20 7.98 12.10
CA ALA A 16 -9.00 7.17 11.86
C ALA A 16 -7.74 7.69 12.60
N GLY A 17 -7.81 8.83 13.29
CA GLY A 17 -6.66 9.43 13.95
C GLY A 17 -5.53 9.80 12.97
N THR A 18 -4.29 9.62 13.38
CA THR A 18 -3.12 9.79 12.52
C THR A 18 -2.95 8.55 11.63
N THR A 19 -3.18 8.73 10.34
CA THR A 19 -3.07 7.65 9.34
C THR A 19 -1.61 7.37 8.97
N GLY A 20 -1.27 6.11 8.68
CA GLY A 20 0.05 5.69 8.22
C GLY A 20 0.03 5.23 6.77
N GLY A 21 0.10 3.91 6.56
CA GLY A 21 0.16 3.26 5.26
C GLY A 21 -1.20 3.03 4.61
N LEU A 22 -1.16 2.77 3.30
CA LEU A 22 -2.31 2.42 2.46
C LEU A 22 -1.99 1.15 1.70
N ALA A 23 -2.98 0.27 1.51
CA ALA A 23 -2.86 -0.90 0.65
C ALA A 23 -4.19 -1.20 -0.05
N TYR A 24 -4.12 -1.72 -1.27
CA TYR A 24 -5.30 -2.00 -2.07
C TYR A 24 -5.43 -3.50 -2.37
N ASP A 25 -6.44 -4.13 -1.79
CA ASP A 25 -6.91 -5.45 -2.19
C ASP A 25 -7.77 -5.32 -3.45
N ARG A 26 -7.08 -5.34 -4.59
CA ARG A 26 -7.70 -5.23 -5.92
C ARG A 26 -8.66 -6.38 -6.23
N ALA A 27 -8.49 -7.55 -5.62
CA ALA A 27 -9.34 -8.70 -5.89
C ALA A 27 -10.75 -8.52 -5.30
N ASN A 28 -10.86 -7.79 -4.19
CA ASN A 28 -12.10 -7.55 -3.47
C ASN A 28 -12.55 -6.07 -3.51
N ASP A 29 -11.81 -5.22 -4.20
CA ASP A 29 -11.98 -3.76 -4.24
C ASP A 29 -12.02 -3.12 -2.83
N VAL A 30 -11.09 -3.52 -1.96
CA VAL A 30 -11.00 -3.00 -0.58
C VAL A 30 -9.70 -2.24 -0.39
N ILE A 31 -9.79 -1.02 0.14
CA ILE A 31 -8.63 -0.23 0.53
C ILE A 31 -8.47 -0.31 2.05
N TYR A 32 -7.28 -0.66 2.49
CA TYR A 32 -6.88 -0.71 3.88
C TYR A 32 -5.99 0.48 4.23
N LEU A 33 -6.10 0.92 5.48
CA LEU A 33 -5.37 2.05 6.02
C LEU A 33 -4.96 1.75 7.47
N THR A 34 -3.68 1.98 7.81
CA THR A 34 -3.23 1.90 9.20
C THR A 34 -3.46 3.21 9.94
N SER A 35 -3.77 3.12 11.23
CA SER A 35 -3.68 4.25 12.16
C SER A 35 -2.47 4.05 13.08
N THR A 36 -1.63 5.08 13.19
CA THR A 36 -0.44 5.10 14.06
C THR A 36 -0.72 5.72 15.43
N SER A 37 -1.88 6.37 15.60
CA SER A 37 -2.30 6.90 16.90
C SER A 37 -3.34 6.03 17.60
N LEU A 38 -3.96 5.10 16.88
CA LEU A 38 -5.01 4.21 17.40
C LEU A 38 -4.61 2.74 17.38
N ASP A 39 -3.41 2.42 16.88
CA ASP A 39 -2.88 1.06 16.76
C ASP A 39 -3.90 0.08 16.15
N SER A 40 -4.52 0.51 15.05
CA SER A 40 -5.70 -0.14 14.47
C SER A 40 -5.71 -0.11 12.95
N LEU A 41 -6.34 -1.14 12.38
CA LEU A 41 -6.60 -1.26 10.95
C LEU A 41 -7.99 -0.71 10.60
N PHE A 42 -8.06 0.02 9.49
CA PHE A 42 -9.30 0.55 8.93
C PHE A 42 -9.46 0.10 7.47
N THR A 43 -10.69 0.09 6.98
CA THR A 43 -10.99 0.19 5.55
C THR A 43 -11.31 1.65 5.18
N LEU A 44 -11.08 2.04 3.92
CA LEU A 44 -11.40 3.36 3.40
C LEU A 44 -12.30 3.26 2.16
N ASP A 45 -13.43 3.95 2.19
CA ASP A 45 -14.29 4.16 1.01
C ASP A 45 -13.87 5.45 0.29
N LEU A 46 -13.42 5.35 -0.97
CA LEU A 46 -12.98 6.53 -1.75
C LEU A 46 -14.13 7.37 -2.33
N ASN A 47 -15.38 6.91 -2.28
CA ASN A 47 -16.52 7.72 -2.70
C ASN A 47 -16.93 8.71 -1.61
N THR A 48 -16.79 8.30 -0.34
CA THR A 48 -17.20 9.08 0.83
C THR A 48 -16.03 9.57 1.67
N PHE A 49 -14.83 9.05 1.44
CA PHE A 49 -13.62 9.23 2.26
C PHE A 49 -13.82 8.83 3.74
N THR A 50 -14.77 7.93 3.98
CA THR A 50 -15.06 7.41 5.31
C THR A 50 -14.13 6.25 5.63
N ALA A 51 -13.37 6.37 6.72
CA ALA A 51 -12.62 5.26 7.29
C ALA A 51 -13.52 4.46 8.23
N THR A 52 -13.56 3.14 8.12
CA THR A 52 -14.30 2.24 9.01
C THR A 52 -13.32 1.35 9.77
N LEU A 53 -13.42 1.37 11.10
CA LEU A 53 -12.55 0.57 11.97
C LEU A 53 -12.83 -0.91 11.77
N LEU A 54 -11.79 -1.71 11.48
CA LEU A 54 -11.86 -3.17 11.54
C LEU A 54 -11.52 -3.66 12.95
N GLY A 55 -10.47 -3.11 13.54
CA GLY A 55 -10.10 -3.35 14.93
C GLY A 55 -8.63 -3.10 15.23
N PRO A 56 -8.24 -3.25 16.51
CA PRO A 56 -6.88 -3.02 16.96
C PRO A 56 -5.93 -4.14 16.53
N TYR A 57 -4.63 -3.83 16.45
CA TYR A 57 -3.60 -4.83 16.17
C TYR A 57 -3.49 -5.92 17.25
N GLY A 58 -4.04 -5.69 18.45
CA GLY A 58 -4.02 -6.61 19.58
C GLY A 58 -2.88 -6.36 20.57
N ASP A 59 -1.90 -5.53 20.20
CA ASP A 59 -0.82 -5.04 21.05
C ASP A 59 -0.67 -3.53 20.83
N SER A 60 -0.85 -2.74 21.90
CA SER A 60 -0.81 -1.27 21.87
C SER A 60 0.59 -0.69 21.72
N SER A 61 1.63 -1.52 21.63
CA SER A 61 2.97 -1.08 21.29
C SER A 61 3.22 -1.08 19.79
N VAL A 62 2.43 -1.83 19.01
CA VAL A 62 2.63 -2.01 17.57
C VAL A 62 2.14 -0.78 16.81
N VAL A 63 3.04 -0.15 16.06
CA VAL A 63 2.76 1.04 15.24
C VAL A 63 3.21 0.77 13.81
N MET A 64 2.27 0.75 12.86
CA MET A 64 2.56 0.36 11.47
C MET A 64 2.56 1.54 10.50
N HIS A 65 3.70 1.76 9.85
CA HIS A 65 3.88 2.78 8.81
C HIS A 65 3.83 2.17 7.41
N GLY A 66 4.44 0.99 7.23
CA GLY A 66 4.31 0.21 6.00
C GLY A 66 3.08 -0.67 6.03
N LEU A 67 2.32 -0.67 4.95
CA LEU A 67 1.19 -1.56 4.71
C LEU A 67 1.24 -1.96 3.24
N GLU A 68 1.09 -3.26 2.93
CA GLU A 68 1.04 -3.72 1.55
C GLU A 68 0.19 -4.98 1.39
N TYR A 69 -0.52 -5.07 0.27
CA TYR A 69 -1.33 -6.24 -0.08
C TYR A 69 -0.58 -7.15 -1.05
N ASP A 70 -0.36 -8.39 -0.64
CA ASP A 70 0.19 -9.44 -1.49
C ASP A 70 -0.95 -10.16 -2.23
N SER A 71 -1.08 -9.86 -3.52
CA SER A 71 -2.12 -10.44 -4.37
C SER A 71 -1.89 -11.93 -4.73
N SER A 72 -0.70 -12.48 -4.53
CA SER A 72 -0.44 -13.91 -4.79
C SER A 72 -1.05 -14.82 -3.73
N THR A 73 -1.10 -14.34 -2.48
CA THR A 73 -1.60 -15.11 -1.33
C THR A 73 -2.87 -14.52 -0.72
N GLY A 74 -3.23 -13.28 -1.08
CA GLY A 74 -4.33 -12.54 -0.48
C GLY A 74 -4.01 -11.99 0.92
N THR A 75 -2.73 -11.95 1.27
CA THR A 75 -2.24 -11.57 2.61
C THR A 75 -2.04 -10.06 2.69
N LEU A 76 -2.53 -9.45 3.77
CA LEU A 76 -2.22 -8.05 4.11
C LEU A 76 -1.05 -8.03 5.09
N TYR A 77 0.04 -7.38 4.68
CA TYR A 77 1.26 -7.25 5.48
C TYR A 77 1.37 -5.84 6.05
N GLY A 78 1.84 -5.76 7.30
CA GLY A 78 2.16 -4.50 7.95
C GLY A 78 3.57 -4.51 8.54
N ALA A 79 4.30 -3.42 8.39
CA ALA A 79 5.64 -3.25 8.95
C ALA A 79 5.60 -2.28 10.14
N SER A 80 5.96 -2.80 11.31
CA SER A 80 5.91 -2.07 12.57
C SER A 80 7.24 -1.38 12.88
N SER A 81 7.20 -0.11 13.25
CA SER A 81 8.37 0.65 13.71
C SER A 81 8.74 0.39 15.18
N HIS A 82 7.85 -0.27 15.92
CA HIS A 82 8.07 -0.58 17.34
C HIS A 82 9.21 -1.58 17.56
N ASN A 83 9.14 -2.70 16.83
CA ASN A 83 10.09 -3.81 16.93
C ASN A 83 10.69 -4.20 15.57
N ASN A 84 10.46 -3.39 14.54
CA ASN A 84 10.89 -3.64 13.16
C ASN A 84 10.32 -4.96 12.61
N GLY A 85 9.16 -5.38 13.14
CA GLY A 85 8.48 -6.62 12.80
C GLY A 85 7.66 -6.52 11.52
N LEU A 86 7.69 -7.59 10.73
CA LEU A 86 6.72 -7.86 9.68
C LEU A 86 5.55 -8.63 10.29
N TYR A 87 4.35 -8.15 10.06
CA TYR A 87 3.11 -8.72 10.57
C TYR A 87 2.18 -9.11 9.44
N ARG A 88 1.41 -10.18 9.67
CA ARG A 88 0.18 -10.46 8.91
C ARG A 88 -0.99 -9.81 9.65
N LEU A 89 -1.81 -9.09 8.92
CA LEU A 89 -3.03 -8.46 9.45
C LEU A 89 -4.27 -9.25 9.05
N ASP A 90 -5.15 -9.49 10.03
CA ASP A 90 -6.47 -10.03 9.79
C ASP A 90 -7.37 -8.94 9.19
N LYS A 91 -7.83 -9.18 7.95
CA LYS A 91 -8.64 -8.24 7.17
C LYS A 91 -10.08 -8.07 7.69
N THR A 92 -10.50 -8.83 8.70
CA THR A 92 -11.85 -8.80 9.27
C THR A 92 -11.89 -8.08 10.62
N ASN A 93 -10.84 -8.20 11.44
CA ASN A 93 -10.82 -7.69 12.80
C ASN A 93 -9.56 -6.86 13.14
N GLY A 94 -8.63 -6.69 12.20
CA GLY A 94 -7.43 -5.88 12.38
C GLY A 94 -6.30 -6.52 13.20
N ALA A 95 -6.49 -7.70 13.77
CA ALA A 95 -5.50 -8.35 14.62
C ALA A 95 -4.20 -8.63 13.85
N ALA A 96 -3.06 -8.33 14.48
CA ALA A 96 -1.74 -8.50 13.91
C ALA A 96 -1.08 -9.79 14.44
N THR A 97 -0.56 -10.61 13.54
CA THR A 97 0.27 -11.78 13.88
C THR A 97 1.70 -11.53 13.43
N LEU A 98 2.66 -11.52 14.36
CA LEU A 98 4.07 -11.37 14.04
C LEU A 98 4.54 -12.56 13.17
N ILE A 99 5.23 -12.26 12.08
CA ILE A 99 5.89 -13.24 11.23
C ILE A 99 7.37 -13.36 11.62
N GLY A 100 8.03 -12.21 11.79
CA GLY A 100 9.42 -12.11 12.21
C GLY A 100 9.91 -10.68 12.09
N THR A 101 11.21 -10.46 12.26
CA THR A 101 11.79 -9.11 12.31
C THR A 101 12.72 -8.86 11.13
N SER A 102 12.72 -7.62 10.65
CA SER A 102 13.53 -7.18 9.51
C SER A 102 15.03 -7.05 9.80
N GLY A 103 15.40 -6.96 11.08
CA GLY A 103 16.76 -6.62 11.52
C GLY A 103 17.13 -5.16 11.26
N LEU A 104 16.21 -4.35 10.74
CA LEU A 104 16.40 -2.92 10.51
C LEU A 104 16.01 -2.11 11.75
N SER A 105 16.21 -0.79 11.69
CA SER A 105 15.71 0.18 12.67
C SER A 105 14.87 1.23 11.97
N SER A 106 14.01 1.95 12.70
CA SER A 106 13.15 3.02 12.14
C SER A 106 12.04 2.51 11.20
N PHE A 107 11.47 3.40 10.38
CA PHE A 107 10.30 3.12 9.56
C PHE A 107 10.67 2.26 8.35
N THR A 108 9.87 1.23 8.14
CA THR A 108 9.96 0.35 6.98
C THR A 108 8.67 0.47 6.19
N ASN A 109 8.79 0.78 4.90
CA ASN A 109 7.66 0.79 3.96
C ASN A 109 7.73 -0.45 3.08
N LEU A 110 6.58 -0.90 2.57
CA LEU A 110 6.45 -2.14 1.80
C LEU A 110 5.87 -1.83 0.42
N GLY A 111 6.30 -2.57 -0.60
CA GLY A 111 5.70 -2.55 -1.93
C GLY A 111 5.88 -3.89 -2.63
N TYR A 112 4.80 -4.44 -3.20
CA TYR A 112 4.78 -5.78 -3.74
C TYR A 112 4.74 -5.79 -5.28
N ASP A 113 5.82 -6.25 -5.88
CA ASP A 113 5.89 -6.53 -7.30
C ASP A 113 5.19 -7.87 -7.60
N SER A 114 3.92 -7.76 -7.96
CA SER A 114 3.08 -8.89 -8.35
C SER A 114 3.48 -9.57 -9.65
N ALA A 115 4.31 -8.96 -10.50
CA ALA A 115 4.76 -9.58 -11.74
C ALA A 115 5.91 -10.57 -11.50
N ASN A 116 6.76 -10.28 -10.51
CA ASN A 116 7.94 -11.08 -10.17
C ASN A 116 7.84 -11.80 -8.82
N ASP A 117 6.74 -11.62 -8.09
CA ASP A 117 6.49 -12.15 -6.75
C ASP A 117 7.55 -11.73 -5.70
N ILE A 118 7.89 -10.44 -5.70
CA ILE A 118 8.91 -9.88 -4.81
C ILE A 118 8.29 -8.79 -3.91
N MET A 119 8.49 -8.93 -2.60
CA MET A 119 8.22 -7.86 -1.64
C MET A 119 9.48 -7.00 -1.50
N TYR A 120 9.36 -5.72 -1.83
CA TYR A 120 10.39 -4.72 -1.63
C TYR A 120 10.14 -3.92 -0.36
N ALA A 121 11.21 -3.39 0.21
CA ALA A 121 11.15 -2.53 1.37
C ALA A 121 12.13 -1.36 1.26
N THR A 122 11.72 -0.19 1.72
CA THR A 122 12.61 0.96 1.98
C THR A 122 12.69 1.17 3.48
N ASN A 123 13.84 1.64 3.95
CA ASN A 123 14.02 1.98 5.35
C ASN A 123 14.59 3.41 5.51
N SER A 124 13.97 4.20 6.39
CA SER A 124 14.35 5.60 6.62
C SER A 124 15.45 5.79 7.67
N GLY A 125 15.83 4.74 8.40
CA GLY A 125 16.97 4.79 9.34
C GLY A 125 18.30 4.54 8.64
N ALA A 126 18.30 3.65 7.65
CA ALA A 126 19.48 3.24 6.88
C ALA A 126 19.56 3.89 5.48
N ASP A 127 18.54 4.66 5.08
CA ASP A 127 18.38 5.24 3.73
C ASP A 127 18.72 4.22 2.63
N SER A 128 18.10 3.04 2.72
CA SER A 128 18.45 1.88 1.91
C SER A 128 17.23 1.11 1.40
N PHE A 129 17.44 0.38 0.31
CA PHE A 129 16.44 -0.41 -0.40
C PHE A 129 16.74 -1.91 -0.29
N TYR A 130 15.70 -2.69 -0.04
CA TYR A 130 15.81 -4.10 0.31
C TYR A 130 14.74 -4.93 -0.42
N THR A 131 14.99 -6.23 -0.57
CA THR A 131 13.89 -7.21 -0.61
C THR A 131 13.56 -7.67 0.81
N MET A 132 12.32 -8.08 1.05
CA MET A 132 11.87 -8.65 2.32
C MET A 132 11.27 -10.04 2.11
N ASP A 133 11.74 -11.00 2.89
CA ASP A 133 11.19 -12.35 2.92
C ASP A 133 9.88 -12.36 3.73
N ARG A 134 8.77 -12.64 3.04
CA ARG A 134 7.41 -12.66 3.61
C ARG A 134 7.18 -13.79 4.64
N SER A 135 8.05 -14.79 4.68
CA SER A 135 7.91 -15.96 5.55
C SER A 135 8.54 -15.78 6.93
N ASN A 136 9.53 -14.90 7.05
CA ASN A 136 10.29 -14.69 8.29
C ASN A 136 10.62 -13.21 8.58
N GLY A 137 10.27 -12.28 7.68
CA GLY A 137 10.51 -10.85 7.81
C GLY A 137 11.93 -10.40 7.48
N ALA A 138 12.88 -11.30 7.23
CA ALA A 138 14.28 -10.95 7.00
C ALA A 138 14.46 -10.11 5.73
N THR A 139 15.39 -9.16 5.78
CA THR A 139 15.67 -8.26 4.65
C THR A 139 17.00 -8.62 3.98
N THR A 140 17.07 -8.41 2.67
CA THR A 140 18.31 -8.50 1.88
C THR A 140 18.56 -7.17 1.21
N LEU A 141 19.72 -6.57 1.46
CA LEU A 141 20.08 -5.26 0.91
C LEU A 141 20.25 -5.36 -0.62
N ILE A 142 19.58 -4.46 -1.34
CA ILE A 142 19.79 -4.24 -2.78
C ILE A 142 20.84 -3.13 -2.95
N GLY A 143 20.67 -2.02 -2.25
CA GLY A 143 21.57 -0.88 -2.32
C GLY A 143 21.08 0.32 -1.51
N PRO A 144 21.92 1.36 -1.37
CA PRO A 144 21.49 2.62 -0.76
C PRO A 144 20.44 3.31 -1.65
N LEU A 145 19.57 4.11 -1.02
CA LEU A 145 18.65 4.99 -1.73
C LEU A 145 19.41 6.21 -2.27
N ILE A 146 19.84 6.12 -3.52
CA ILE A 146 20.55 7.22 -4.18
C ILE A 146 19.51 8.29 -4.55
N ASN A 147 19.76 9.55 -4.16
CA ASN A 147 18.88 10.71 -4.36
C ASN A 147 17.60 10.76 -3.49
N SER A 148 17.51 9.94 -2.44
CA SER A 148 16.41 9.97 -1.46
C SER A 148 16.98 9.85 -0.05
N THR A 149 16.40 10.59 0.90
CA THR A 149 16.89 10.67 2.28
C THR A 149 15.78 10.56 3.32
N ASN A 150 14.52 10.36 2.89
CA ASN A 150 13.40 10.07 3.78
C ASN A 150 12.29 9.36 3.00
N PRO A 151 12.45 8.06 2.67
CA PRO A 151 11.42 7.28 1.99
C PRO A 151 10.24 7.04 2.94
N ASN A 152 9.02 7.41 2.52
CA ASN A 152 7.83 7.31 3.37
C ASN A 152 6.75 6.36 2.86
N SER A 153 6.82 5.92 1.60
CA SER A 153 5.89 4.92 1.07
C SER A 153 6.40 4.32 -0.23
N LEU A 154 5.90 3.14 -0.55
CA LEU A 154 6.13 2.44 -1.82
C LEU A 154 4.79 2.04 -2.42
N ALA A 155 4.72 1.96 -3.75
CA ALA A 155 3.59 1.36 -4.44
C ALA A 155 4.03 0.79 -5.79
N TYR A 156 3.69 -0.47 -6.05
CA TYR A 156 3.96 -1.08 -7.34
C TYR A 156 2.82 -0.80 -8.32
N ASN A 157 3.14 -0.22 -9.47
CA ASN A 157 2.19 0.01 -10.54
C ASN A 157 2.22 -1.17 -11.52
N SER A 158 1.20 -2.02 -11.45
CA SER A 158 1.13 -3.22 -12.28
C SER A 158 0.84 -2.96 -13.76
N ASP A 159 0.35 -1.77 -14.14
CA ASP A 159 0.13 -1.43 -15.56
C ASP A 159 1.44 -1.12 -16.29
N ASN A 160 2.45 -0.60 -15.57
CA ASN A 160 3.72 -0.19 -16.18
C ASN A 160 4.97 -0.86 -15.60
N GLY A 161 4.80 -1.75 -14.62
CA GLY A 161 5.86 -2.54 -14.02
C GLY A 161 6.87 -1.73 -13.21
N LYS A 162 6.49 -0.54 -12.71
CA LYS A 162 7.40 0.32 -11.93
C LYS A 162 7.00 0.37 -10.46
N LEU A 163 8.00 0.30 -9.59
CA LEU A 163 7.86 0.60 -8.18
C LEU A 163 8.04 2.11 -7.96
N TYR A 164 7.04 2.76 -7.39
CA TYR A 164 7.06 4.17 -7.04
C TYR A 164 7.38 4.36 -5.57
N MET A 165 8.03 5.47 -5.24
CA MET A 165 8.40 5.85 -3.88
C MET A 165 8.12 7.33 -3.66
N ALA A 166 7.48 7.67 -2.54
CA ALA A 166 7.35 9.05 -2.09
C ALA A 166 8.45 9.37 -1.05
N ASP A 167 9.11 10.51 -1.22
CA ASP A 167 10.12 11.01 -0.28
C ASP A 167 9.70 12.39 0.23
N ASN A 168 9.55 12.52 1.56
CA ASN A 168 9.09 13.76 2.18
C ASN A 168 10.22 14.75 2.49
N SER A 169 11.50 14.35 2.37
CA SER A 169 12.61 15.30 2.53
C SER A 169 12.87 16.11 1.27
N THR A 170 12.61 15.50 0.11
CA THR A 170 12.80 16.11 -1.21
C THR A 170 11.50 16.57 -1.85
N ASP A 171 10.34 16.29 -1.23
CA ASP A 171 9.00 16.56 -1.75
C ASP A 171 8.79 16.02 -3.18
N LYS A 172 9.36 14.84 -3.47
CA LYS A 172 9.39 14.23 -4.81
C LYS A 172 8.83 12.82 -4.82
N LEU A 173 8.21 12.51 -5.95
CA LEU A 173 7.86 11.15 -6.35
C LEU A 173 9.00 10.59 -7.20
N TYR A 174 9.41 9.36 -6.90
CA TYR A 174 10.43 8.63 -7.64
C TYR A 174 9.88 7.32 -8.19
N THR A 175 10.52 6.81 -9.25
CA THR A 175 10.51 5.38 -9.59
C THR A 175 11.82 4.75 -9.13
N MET A 176 11.76 3.54 -8.62
CA MET A 176 12.92 2.82 -8.11
C MET A 176 13.55 1.93 -9.18
N ASN A 177 14.87 2.00 -9.34
CA ASN A 177 15.62 0.94 -10.00
C ASN A 177 15.76 -0.24 -9.05
N VAL A 178 14.98 -1.29 -9.28
CA VAL A 178 14.91 -2.44 -8.36
C VAL A 178 16.18 -3.28 -8.29
N ALA A 179 17.12 -3.09 -9.23
CA ALA A 179 18.41 -3.79 -9.23
C ALA A 179 19.49 -3.04 -8.42
N THR A 180 19.38 -1.73 -8.27
CA THR A 180 20.45 -0.89 -7.70
C THR A 180 20.03 -0.05 -6.49
N GLY A 181 18.72 0.18 -6.29
CA GLY A 181 18.22 1.11 -5.28
C GLY A 181 18.25 2.58 -5.70
N GLU A 182 18.65 2.90 -6.93
CA GLU A 182 18.64 4.28 -7.43
C GLU A 182 17.20 4.81 -7.57
N ALA A 183 16.92 5.96 -6.95
CA ALA A 183 15.65 6.66 -7.08
C ALA A 183 15.70 7.62 -8.27
N VAL A 184 14.86 7.38 -9.27
CA VAL A 184 14.75 8.18 -10.50
C VAL A 184 13.55 9.11 -10.39
N GLU A 185 13.79 10.42 -10.43
CA GLU A 185 12.76 11.43 -10.22
C GLU A 185 11.64 11.35 -11.28
N VAL A 186 10.40 11.42 -10.80
CA VAL A 186 9.19 11.58 -11.63
C VAL A 186 8.72 13.03 -11.61
N GLY A 187 8.75 13.66 -10.43
CA GLY A 187 8.42 15.08 -10.27
C GLY A 187 8.01 15.42 -8.83
N SER A 188 7.69 16.70 -8.61
CA SER A 188 7.36 17.20 -7.27
C SER A 188 5.95 16.81 -6.84
N MET A 189 5.81 16.39 -5.59
CA MET A 189 4.53 16.18 -4.92
C MET A 189 3.99 17.46 -4.27
N GLY A 190 4.74 18.56 -4.32
CA GLY A 190 4.53 19.72 -3.45
C GLY A 190 4.82 19.38 -1.98
N THR A 191 4.85 20.42 -1.14
CA THR A 191 5.19 20.27 0.28
C THR A 191 4.18 19.40 1.04
N GLY A 192 4.65 18.76 2.11
CA GLY A 192 3.83 18.08 3.09
C GLY A 192 4.07 16.57 3.17
N ASN A 193 3.55 15.95 4.21
CA ASN A 193 3.85 14.55 4.52
C ASN A 193 2.94 13.60 3.74
N VAL A 194 3.53 12.83 2.84
CA VAL A 194 2.91 11.63 2.26
C VAL A 194 3.27 10.46 3.16
N LEU A 195 2.27 9.85 3.80
CA LEU A 195 2.47 8.76 4.77
C LEU A 195 2.13 7.38 4.19
N GLY A 196 1.29 7.34 3.16
CA GLY A 196 0.88 6.13 2.47
C GLY A 196 0.74 6.40 0.98
N LEU A 197 1.09 5.40 0.18
CA LEU A 197 0.94 5.39 -1.27
C LEU A 197 0.40 4.02 -1.65
N MET A 198 -0.53 3.99 -2.58
CA MET A 198 -1.01 2.74 -3.18
C MET A 198 -1.23 2.97 -4.66
N TYR A 199 -1.11 1.91 -5.44
CA TYR A 199 -1.52 1.93 -6.83
C TYR A 199 -2.99 1.52 -6.92
N TYR A 200 -3.85 2.46 -7.32
CA TYR A 200 -5.30 2.24 -7.43
C TYR A 200 -5.71 2.15 -8.90
N ASN A 201 -6.22 0.98 -9.28
CA ASN A 201 -6.79 0.71 -10.59
C ASN A 201 -7.91 -0.32 -10.40
N PRO A 202 -9.15 0.12 -10.11
CA PRO A 202 -10.24 -0.80 -9.81
C PRO A 202 -10.59 -1.63 -11.04
N VAL A 203 -10.91 -2.91 -10.84
CA VAL A 203 -11.46 -3.74 -11.92
C VAL A 203 -12.88 -3.21 -12.18
N PRO A 204 -13.19 -2.72 -13.40
CA PRO A 204 -14.55 -2.28 -13.69
C PRO A 204 -15.52 -3.44 -13.44
N GLU A 205 -16.61 -3.19 -12.72
CA GLU A 205 -17.64 -4.21 -12.55
C GLU A 205 -18.03 -4.75 -13.94
N PRO A 206 -18.07 -6.08 -14.14
CA PRO A 206 -18.47 -6.62 -15.42
C PRO A 206 -19.83 -6.04 -15.81
N ALA A 207 -19.92 -5.41 -16.98
CA ALA A 207 -21.16 -4.92 -17.56
C ALA A 207 -22.19 -6.04 -17.88
N THR A 208 -22.03 -7.23 -17.30
CA THR A 208 -22.87 -8.41 -17.46
C THR A 208 -24.35 -8.14 -17.11
N LEU A 209 -24.63 -7.16 -16.25
CA LEU A 209 -25.99 -6.66 -16.01
C LEU A 209 -26.64 -6.01 -17.25
N ALA A 210 -25.84 -5.47 -18.20
CA ALA A 210 -26.35 -4.93 -19.46
C ALA A 210 -26.63 -6.03 -20.52
N ILE A 211 -25.97 -7.19 -20.43
CA ILE A 211 -26.17 -8.31 -21.37
C ILE A 211 -27.41 -9.15 -21.00
N LEU A 212 -27.73 -9.28 -19.71
CA LEU A 212 -28.99 -9.93 -19.29
C LEU A 212 -30.25 -9.15 -19.71
N GLY A 213 -30.18 -7.82 -19.79
CA GLY A 213 -31.28 -6.98 -20.26
C GLY A 213 -31.59 -7.12 -21.76
N THR A 214 -30.57 -7.37 -22.60
CA THR A 214 -30.74 -7.53 -24.05
C THR A 214 -31.11 -8.97 -24.45
N GLY A 215 -30.67 -9.98 -23.68
CA GLY A 215 -31.07 -11.38 -23.88
C GLY A 215 -32.56 -11.64 -23.63
N LEU A 216 -33.16 -11.02 -22.60
CA LEU A 216 -34.60 -11.13 -22.32
C LEU A 216 -35.47 -10.41 -23.36
N ALA A 217 -34.99 -9.30 -23.93
CA ALA A 217 -35.70 -8.59 -25.00
C ALA A 217 -35.76 -9.40 -26.31
N PHE A 218 -34.75 -10.23 -26.59
CA PHE A 218 -34.73 -11.11 -27.78
C PHE A 218 -35.63 -12.35 -27.62
N LEU A 219 -35.75 -12.88 -26.40
CA LEU A 219 -36.67 -14.00 -26.10
C LEU A 219 -38.14 -13.57 -26.06
N ALA A 220 -38.44 -12.32 -25.68
CA ALA A 220 -39.80 -11.78 -25.71
C ALA A 220 -40.30 -11.46 -27.14
N ARG A 221 -39.40 -11.14 -28.09
CA ARG A 221 -39.76 -10.90 -29.50
C ARG A 221 -39.96 -12.15 -30.35
N ARG A 222 -39.54 -13.33 -29.88
CA ARG A 222 -39.69 -14.62 -30.59
C ARG A 222 -41.03 -15.34 -30.33
N ARG A 223 -41.92 -14.78 -29.50
CA ARG A 223 -43.28 -15.31 -29.26
C ARG A 223 -44.35 -14.34 -29.79
N LYS A 224 -44.44 -14.19 -31.10
CA LYS A 224 -45.64 -13.75 -31.83
C LYS A 224 -45.66 -14.42 -33.20
#